data_AF-A0A1R3J7G2-F1
#
_entry.id   AF-A0A1R3J7G2-F1
#
_cell.length_a   1.000
_cell.length_b   1.000
_cell.length_c   1.000
_cell.angle_alpha   90.00
_cell.angle_beta   90.00
_cell.angle_gamma   90.00
#
_symmetry.space_group_name_H-M   'P 1'
#
loop_
_entity.id
_entity.type
_entity.pdbx_description
1 polymer ?
#
loop_
_entity_poly.entity_id
_entity_poly.type
_entity_poly.pdbx_seq_one_letter_code
_entity_poly.pdbx_strand_id
1 'polypeptide(L)'
;MGAWNSSNAESLIRYTVNKGYTIYGWELGNELCGSGIGARIAADQYASDVNSLQNIVQNIYTGFEVKPLVIAPGGFFDAKWFTKFVQKTPKSLQVVTQHIYNLGPGNDNKLMNKILNPSYLDGGQQPFRDIQAILKKSASPAVAWVYELMLTVLNNLDDKCCERAIAIFLDEHVAMAGIAVWV
;
A
#
# COMPACT_ATOMS: atom_id res chain seq x y z
N MET A 1 -12.69 -17.24 3.40
CA MET A 1 -11.27 -17.59 3.26
C MET A 1 -10.72 -17.94 4.64
N GLY A 2 -9.77 -18.86 4.72
CA GLY A 2 -9.13 -19.26 5.98
C GLY A 2 -7.87 -18.44 6.26
N ALA A 3 -7.13 -18.81 7.29
CA ALA A 3 -5.87 -18.17 7.66
C ALA A 3 -4.81 -18.31 6.55
N TRP A 4 -3.97 -17.29 6.40
CA TRP A 4 -2.86 -17.31 5.46
C TRP A 4 -1.82 -18.37 5.85
N ASN A 5 -1.38 -19.18 4.87
CA ASN A 5 -0.28 -20.12 5.05
C ASN A 5 1.06 -19.43 4.71
N SER A 6 1.82 -19.10 5.75
CA SER A 6 3.06 -18.33 5.62
C SER A 6 4.30 -19.14 5.22
N SER A 7 4.19 -20.46 5.00
CA SER A 7 5.35 -21.34 4.82
C SER A 7 6.23 -20.92 3.62
N ASN A 8 5.62 -20.51 2.51
CA ASN A 8 6.35 -20.07 1.32
C ASN A 8 7.05 -18.72 1.57
N ALA A 9 6.33 -17.77 2.18
CA ALA A 9 6.85 -16.46 2.54
C ALA A 9 8.05 -16.55 3.49
N GLU A 10 7.93 -17.33 4.56
CA GLU A 10 9.02 -17.56 5.50
C GLU A 10 10.24 -18.17 4.80
N SER A 11 10.03 -19.14 3.91
CA SER A 11 11.11 -19.75 3.12
C SER A 11 11.84 -18.72 2.24
N LEU A 12 11.08 -17.84 1.57
CA LEU A 12 11.63 -16.76 0.74
C LEU A 12 12.43 -15.76 1.59
N ILE A 13 11.86 -15.29 2.71
CA ILE A 13 12.53 -14.32 3.58
C ILE A 13 13.85 -14.90 4.10
N ARG A 14 13.84 -16.15 4.61
CA ARG A 14 15.07 -16.84 5.04
C ARG A 14 16.09 -16.98 3.91
N TYR A 15 15.64 -17.31 2.70
CA TYR A 15 16.51 -17.41 1.54
C TYR A 15 17.21 -16.08 1.25
N THR A 16 16.48 -14.95 1.26
CA THR A 16 17.07 -13.63 1.01
C THR A 16 18.12 -13.25 2.06
N VAL A 17 17.83 -13.53 3.33
CA VAL A 17 18.78 -13.32 4.44
C VAL A 17 20.03 -14.18 4.27
N ASN A 18 19.87 -15.47 3.94
CA ASN A 18 20.98 -16.40 3.73
C ASN A 18 21.86 -16.02 2.52
N LYS A 19 21.29 -15.31 1.53
CA LYS A 19 22.02 -14.79 0.37
C LYS A 19 22.66 -13.42 0.62
N GLY A 20 22.43 -12.80 1.78
CA GLY A 20 22.91 -11.47 2.10
C GLY A 20 22.22 -10.36 1.31
N TYR A 21 21.00 -10.60 0.80
CA TYR A 21 20.23 -9.58 0.12
C TYR A 21 19.64 -8.59 1.13
N THR A 22 19.81 -7.30 0.84
CA THR A 22 19.19 -6.25 1.64
C THR A 22 17.77 -6.02 1.15
N ILE A 23 16.80 -6.36 1.99
CA ILE A 23 15.38 -6.08 1.74
C ILE A 23 14.96 -4.98 2.70
N TYR A 24 14.28 -3.95 2.17
CA TYR A 24 13.85 -2.79 2.96
C TYR A 24 12.41 -2.91 3.47
N GLY A 25 11.58 -3.71 2.81
CA GLY A 25 10.20 -3.92 3.22
C GLY A 25 9.57 -5.14 2.57
N TRP A 26 8.62 -5.72 3.31
CA TRP A 26 7.79 -6.84 2.90
C TRP A 26 6.33 -6.41 2.89
N GLU A 27 5.63 -6.76 1.81
CA GLU A 27 4.19 -6.53 1.66
C GLU A 27 3.43 -7.85 1.49
N LEU A 28 2.21 -7.92 2.02
CA LEU A 28 1.38 -9.12 1.97
C LEU A 28 0.21 -8.96 1.00
N GLY A 29 0.31 -9.61 -0.16
CA GLY A 29 -0.73 -9.58 -1.19
C GLY A 29 -0.88 -8.22 -1.88
N ASN A 30 -1.86 -8.15 -2.79
CA ASN A 30 -2.14 -6.99 -3.62
C ASN A 30 -3.66 -6.85 -3.81
N GLU A 31 -4.19 -5.68 -3.52
CA GLU A 31 -5.60 -5.30 -3.73
C GLU A 31 -6.63 -6.22 -3.07
N LEU A 32 -6.27 -6.79 -1.92
CA LEU A 32 -7.12 -7.70 -1.16
C LEU A 32 -8.10 -6.98 -0.23
N CYS A 33 -7.93 -5.66 -0.04
CA CYS A 33 -8.71 -4.84 0.88
C CYS A 33 -10.00 -4.29 0.26
N GLY A 34 -10.98 -3.99 1.11
CA GLY A 34 -12.21 -3.29 0.72
C GLY A 34 -12.93 -3.93 -0.48
N SER A 35 -13.12 -3.15 -1.53
CA SER A 35 -13.76 -3.56 -2.79
C SER A 35 -12.90 -4.39 -3.72
N GLY A 36 -11.74 -4.90 -3.25
CA GLY A 36 -10.63 -5.57 -3.94
C GLY A 36 -10.87 -6.25 -5.29
N ILE A 37 -9.82 -6.32 -6.10
CA ILE A 37 -9.85 -6.88 -7.45
C ILE A 37 -9.60 -8.40 -7.37
N GLY A 38 -10.67 -9.18 -7.54
CA GLY A 38 -10.63 -10.63 -7.42
C GLY A 38 -10.88 -11.11 -5.99
N ALA A 39 -9.82 -11.56 -5.32
CA ALA A 39 -9.90 -12.08 -3.95
C ALA A 39 -10.12 -10.94 -2.94
N ARG A 40 -11.04 -11.14 -1.99
CA ARG A 40 -11.34 -10.15 -0.93
C ARG A 40 -11.17 -10.77 0.43
N ILE A 41 -10.36 -10.14 1.26
CA ILE A 41 -10.12 -10.57 2.63
C ILE A 41 -10.73 -9.55 3.59
N ALA A 42 -11.50 -10.04 4.56
CA ALA A 42 -12.06 -9.19 5.60
C ALA A 42 -10.92 -8.59 6.45
N ALA A 43 -11.07 -7.33 6.88
CA ALA A 43 -10.04 -6.61 7.62
C ALA A 43 -9.52 -7.36 8.86
N ASP A 44 -10.37 -8.14 9.56
CA ASP A 44 -9.94 -8.94 10.71
C ASP A 44 -8.95 -10.04 10.31
N GLN A 45 -9.25 -10.78 9.24
CA GLN A 45 -8.41 -11.86 8.77
C GLN A 45 -7.10 -11.30 8.23
N TYR A 46 -7.18 -10.27 7.39
CA TYR A 46 -5.99 -9.64 6.82
C TYR A 46 -5.09 -9.03 7.90
N ALA A 47 -5.66 -8.39 8.94
CA ALA A 47 -4.91 -7.94 10.10
C ALA A 47 -4.19 -9.08 10.82
N SER A 48 -4.85 -10.22 11.01
CA SER A 48 -4.24 -11.42 11.60
C SER A 48 -3.07 -11.94 10.76
N ASP A 49 -3.21 -11.91 9.44
CA ASP A 49 -2.18 -12.37 8.51
C ASP A 49 -0.97 -11.42 8.51
N VAL A 50 -1.19 -10.10 8.52
CA VAL A 50 -0.13 -9.08 8.66
C VAL A 50 0.58 -9.18 10.01
N ASN A 51 -0.14 -9.43 11.11
CA ASN A 51 0.48 -9.70 12.41
C ASN A 51 1.41 -10.91 12.35
N SER A 52 1.02 -11.94 11.61
CA SER A 52 1.84 -13.15 11.41
C SER A 52 3.09 -12.84 10.58
N LEU A 53 2.97 -12.05 9.51
CA LEU A 53 4.12 -11.58 8.72
C LEU A 53 5.10 -10.77 9.58
N GLN A 54 4.62 -9.82 10.40
CA GLN A 54 5.47 -9.06 11.32
C GLN A 54 6.25 -9.98 12.24
N ASN A 55 5.60 -10.99 12.84
CA ASN A 55 6.28 -11.94 13.71
C ASN A 55 7.39 -12.72 12.98
N ILE A 56 7.10 -13.18 11.76
CA ILE A 56 8.08 -13.89 10.92
C ILE A 56 9.29 -12.99 10.61
N VAL A 57 9.04 -11.75 10.19
CA VAL A 57 10.09 -10.76 9.90
C VAL A 57 10.92 -10.49 11.16
N GLN A 58 10.28 -10.22 12.30
CA GLN A 58 10.99 -9.96 13.56
C GLN A 58 11.86 -11.14 13.99
N ASN A 59 11.37 -12.37 13.82
CA ASN A 59 12.07 -13.59 14.19
C ASN A 59 13.26 -13.88 13.27
N ILE A 60 13.07 -13.82 11.95
CA ILE A 60 14.15 -14.14 10.99
C ILE A 60 15.26 -13.09 11.06
N TYR A 61 14.92 -11.81 11.18
CA TYR A 61 15.88 -10.71 11.31
C TYR A 61 16.32 -10.48 12.77
N THR A 62 16.22 -11.48 13.64
CA THR A 62 16.74 -11.36 15.01
C THR A 62 18.26 -11.10 14.97
N GLY A 63 18.72 -10.09 15.72
CA GLY A 63 20.13 -9.69 15.76
C GLY A 63 20.57 -8.72 14.66
N PHE A 64 19.70 -8.42 13.68
CA PHE A 64 19.95 -7.35 12.71
C PHE A 64 19.70 -5.99 13.37
N GLU A 65 20.59 -5.03 13.11
CA GLU A 65 20.46 -3.64 13.60
C GLU A 65 19.26 -2.94 12.97
N VAL A 66 19.11 -3.10 11.64
CA VAL A 66 17.98 -2.57 10.88
C VAL A 66 17.15 -3.72 10.35
N LYS A 67 15.84 -3.68 10.60
CA LYS A 67 14.87 -4.67 10.14
C LYS A 67 14.01 -4.10 9.02
N PRO A 68 13.60 -4.91 8.02
CA PRO A 68 12.69 -4.44 6.99
C PRO A 68 11.33 -4.04 7.57
N LEU A 69 10.70 -3.08 6.89
CA LEU A 69 9.35 -2.64 7.20
C LEU A 69 8.32 -3.72 6.82
N VAL A 70 7.22 -3.78 7.57
CA VAL A 70 6.00 -4.44 7.10
C VAL A 70 5.04 -3.39 6.58
N ILE A 71 4.64 -3.59 5.32
CA ILE A 71 3.89 -2.67 4.47
C ILE A 71 2.58 -3.35 4.06
N ALA A 72 1.45 -2.66 4.18
CA ALA A 72 0.13 -3.23 3.88
C ALA A 72 -0.94 -2.12 3.83
N PRO A 73 -2.13 -2.31 3.22
CA PRO A 73 -2.56 -3.51 2.51
C PRO A 73 -2.32 -3.52 0.99
N GLY A 74 -1.79 -2.45 0.41
CA GLY A 74 -1.54 -2.37 -1.05
C GLY A 74 -2.83 -2.46 -1.86
N GLY A 75 -3.81 -1.58 -1.62
CA GLY A 75 -5.06 -1.60 -2.38
C GLY A 75 -5.93 -0.37 -2.22
N PHE A 76 -7.19 -0.48 -2.64
CA PHE A 76 -8.12 0.65 -2.68
C PHE A 76 -8.67 1.04 -1.32
N PHE A 77 -8.71 2.34 -1.07
CA PHE A 77 -9.27 2.87 0.16
C PHE A 77 -10.75 2.51 0.33
N ASP A 78 -11.04 1.84 1.45
CA ASP A 78 -12.38 1.68 2.01
C ASP A 78 -12.33 2.12 3.47
N ALA A 79 -13.05 3.18 3.82
CA ALA A 79 -12.94 3.81 5.12
C ALA A 79 -13.22 2.85 6.30
N LYS A 80 -14.22 1.97 6.16
CA LYS A 80 -14.59 1.02 7.21
C LYS A 80 -13.53 -0.08 7.35
N TRP A 81 -13.06 -0.59 6.21
CA TRP A 81 -12.05 -1.63 6.16
C TRP A 81 -10.72 -1.12 6.73
N PHE A 82 -10.23 0.05 6.30
CA PHE A 82 -8.96 0.62 6.75
C PHE A 82 -9.00 1.00 8.23
N THR A 83 -10.10 1.60 8.69
CA THR A 83 -10.26 1.93 10.12
C THR A 83 -10.15 0.66 10.97
N LYS A 84 -10.85 -0.41 10.56
CA LYS A 84 -10.85 -1.68 11.29
C LYS A 84 -9.48 -2.37 11.22
N PHE A 85 -8.84 -2.36 10.05
CA PHE A 85 -7.52 -2.92 9.85
C PHE A 85 -6.49 -2.25 10.78
N VAL A 86 -6.38 -0.91 10.74
CA VAL A 86 -5.43 -0.14 11.57
C VAL A 86 -5.67 -0.37 13.06
N GLN A 87 -6.93 -0.46 13.50
CA GLN A 87 -7.26 -0.78 14.90
C GLN A 87 -6.77 -2.17 15.35
N LYS A 88 -6.68 -3.13 14.42
CA LYS A 88 -6.31 -4.53 14.69
C LYS A 88 -4.82 -4.83 14.53
N THR A 89 -4.05 -3.85 14.06
CA THR A 89 -2.60 -3.99 13.80
C THR A 89 -1.77 -2.89 14.49
N PRO A 90 -2.04 -2.51 15.76
CA PRO A 90 -1.47 -1.31 16.37
C PRO A 90 0.07 -1.30 16.52
N LYS A 91 0.74 -2.45 16.37
CA LYS A 91 2.21 -2.59 16.49
C LYS A 91 2.84 -3.38 15.34
N SER A 92 2.06 -3.72 14.33
CA SER A 92 2.43 -4.79 13.39
C SER A 92 2.70 -4.33 11.97
N LEU A 93 2.54 -3.03 11.70
CA LEU A 93 2.94 -2.41 10.46
C LEU A 93 3.65 -1.11 10.76
N GLN A 94 4.53 -0.72 9.84
CA GLN A 94 5.17 0.59 9.87
C GLN A 94 4.59 1.52 8.80
N VAL A 95 3.95 0.96 7.77
CA VAL A 95 3.39 1.72 6.65
C VAL A 95 2.01 1.19 6.28
N VAL A 96 1.02 2.10 6.19
CA VAL A 96 -0.27 1.85 5.54
C VAL A 96 -0.18 2.30 4.08
N THR A 97 -0.31 1.37 3.13
CA THR A 97 -0.26 1.65 1.68
C THR A 97 -1.63 1.64 1.04
N GLN A 98 -1.78 2.41 -0.04
CA GLN A 98 -2.94 2.35 -0.91
C GLN A 98 -2.56 2.52 -2.39
N HIS A 99 -3.48 2.12 -3.25
CA HIS A 99 -3.43 2.32 -4.69
C HIS A 99 -4.37 3.45 -5.08
N ILE A 100 -3.93 4.31 -6.00
CA ILE A 100 -4.72 5.43 -6.51
C ILE A 100 -4.81 5.34 -8.04
N TYR A 101 -6.03 5.09 -8.52
CA TYR A 101 -6.38 5.13 -9.95
C TYR A 101 -7.54 6.11 -10.19
N ASN A 102 -7.29 7.40 -9.94
CA ASN A 102 -8.32 8.44 -10.02
C ASN A 102 -8.91 8.59 -11.44
N LEU A 103 -8.15 8.29 -12.50
CA LEU A 103 -8.60 8.42 -13.90
C LEU A 103 -9.57 7.30 -14.34
N GLY A 104 -9.56 6.15 -13.68
CA GLY A 104 -10.33 4.98 -14.08
C GLY A 104 -9.70 4.23 -15.26
N PRO A 105 -10.46 3.38 -15.96
CA PRO A 105 -9.91 2.51 -17.00
C PRO A 105 -9.51 3.30 -18.26
N GLY A 106 -8.48 2.83 -18.97
CA GLY A 106 -7.95 3.49 -20.16
C GLY A 106 -8.89 3.54 -21.37
N ASN A 107 -10.02 2.84 -21.33
CA ASN A 107 -11.06 2.84 -22.38
C ASN A 107 -12.23 3.79 -22.08
N ASP A 108 -12.09 4.67 -21.07
CA ASP A 108 -13.11 5.68 -20.79
C ASP A 108 -13.14 6.76 -21.89
N ASN A 109 -14.27 6.89 -22.58
CA ASN A 109 -14.49 7.92 -23.60
C ASN A 109 -14.36 9.37 -23.06
N LYS A 110 -14.37 9.55 -21.74
CA LYS A 110 -14.16 10.83 -21.04
C LYS A 110 -12.74 11.00 -20.49
N LEU A 111 -11.83 10.06 -20.74
CA LEU A 111 -10.47 10.08 -20.19
C LEU A 111 -9.74 11.39 -20.47
N MET A 112 -9.78 11.87 -21.72
CA MET A 112 -9.16 13.16 -22.10
C MET A 112 -9.70 14.33 -21.28
N ASN A 113 -11.01 14.38 -21.04
CA ASN A 113 -11.62 15.44 -20.24
C ASN A 113 -11.23 15.34 -18.76
N LYS A 114 -11.05 14.12 -18.24
CA LYS A 114 -10.61 13.89 -16.85
C LYS A 114 -9.16 14.31 -16.63
N ILE A 115 -8.28 13.95 -17.57
CA ILE A 115 -6.85 14.30 -17.54
C ILE A 115 -6.66 15.82 -17.53
N LEU A 116 -7.45 16.55 -18.35
CA LEU A 116 -7.33 18.00 -18.47
C LEU A 116 -8.12 18.77 -17.40
N ASN A 117 -8.74 18.10 -16.43
CA ASN A 117 -9.54 18.73 -15.39
C ASN A 117 -8.79 18.72 -14.04
N PRO A 118 -8.23 19.86 -13.60
CA PRO A 118 -7.50 19.95 -12.34
C PRO A 118 -8.33 19.51 -11.13
N SER A 119 -9.60 19.92 -11.07
CA SER A 119 -10.49 19.54 -9.96
C SER A 119 -10.78 18.04 -9.91
N TYR A 120 -10.73 17.37 -11.07
CA TYR A 120 -10.83 15.91 -11.13
C TYR A 120 -9.56 15.24 -10.60
N LEU A 121 -8.38 15.75 -11.00
CA LEU A 121 -7.09 15.24 -10.54
C LEU A 121 -6.90 15.44 -9.03
N ASP A 122 -7.28 16.61 -8.50
CA ASP A 122 -7.21 16.95 -7.07
C ASP A 122 -8.02 15.98 -6.19
N GLY A 123 -9.03 15.32 -6.74
CA GLY A 123 -9.79 14.29 -6.02
C GLY A 123 -8.95 13.07 -5.62
N GLY A 124 -7.84 12.81 -6.34
CA GLY A 124 -6.94 11.69 -6.08
C GLY A 124 -6.25 11.75 -4.71
N GLN A 125 -6.13 12.94 -4.10
CA GLN A 125 -5.48 13.10 -2.80
C GLN A 125 -6.39 12.71 -1.62
N GLN A 126 -7.71 12.67 -1.82
CA GLN A 126 -8.66 12.49 -0.72
C GLN A 126 -8.49 11.16 0.02
N PRO A 127 -8.35 10.00 -0.66
CA PRO A 127 -8.07 8.72 0.00
C PRO A 127 -6.82 8.77 0.88
N PHE A 128 -5.78 9.47 0.44
CA PHE A 128 -4.54 9.61 1.22
C PHE A 128 -4.74 10.40 2.50
N ARG A 129 -5.43 11.54 2.41
CA ARG A 129 -5.80 12.35 3.58
C ARG A 129 -6.69 11.57 4.55
N ASP A 130 -7.58 10.73 4.04
CA ASP A 130 -8.45 9.91 4.86
C ASP A 130 -7.68 8.83 5.63
N ILE A 131 -6.69 8.17 5.01
CA ILE A 131 -5.78 7.24 5.71
C ILE A 131 -4.96 7.99 6.77
N GLN A 132 -4.39 9.16 6.45
CA GLN A 132 -3.68 9.98 7.44
C GLN A 132 -4.59 10.33 8.63
N ALA A 133 -5.87 10.65 8.38
CA ALA A 133 -6.83 10.96 9.42
C ALA A 133 -7.18 9.73 10.29
N ILE A 134 -7.26 8.54 9.69
CA ILE A 134 -7.43 7.28 10.44
C ILE A 134 -6.22 7.02 11.33
N LEU A 135 -5.00 7.14 10.80
CA LEU A 135 -3.76 6.91 11.54
C LEU A 135 -3.60 7.89 12.70
N LYS A 136 -3.83 9.19 12.48
CA LYS A 136 -3.79 10.24 13.52
C LYS A 136 -4.75 9.98 14.69
N LYS A 137 -5.85 9.25 14.45
CA LYS A 137 -6.84 8.88 15.48
C LYS A 137 -6.58 7.50 16.11
N SER A 138 -5.59 6.77 15.60
CA SER A 138 -5.25 5.44 16.05
C SER A 138 -4.07 5.47 17.04
N ALA A 139 -3.85 4.36 17.74
CA ALA A 139 -2.63 4.15 18.53
C ALA A 139 -1.45 3.62 17.69
N SER A 140 -1.64 3.42 16.38
CA SER A 140 -0.61 2.87 15.50
C SER A 140 0.46 3.93 15.22
N PRO A 141 1.76 3.60 15.33
CA PRO A 141 2.84 4.49 14.92
C PRO A 141 3.07 4.51 13.40
N ALA A 142 2.27 3.77 12.63
CA ALA A 142 2.44 3.66 11.18
C ALA A 142 2.20 4.99 10.45
N VAL A 143 2.88 5.14 9.31
CA VAL A 143 2.71 6.28 8.39
C VAL A 143 1.91 5.87 7.15
N ALA A 144 1.27 6.82 6.49
CA ALA A 144 0.54 6.56 5.25
C ALA A 144 1.46 6.73 4.04
N TRP A 145 1.47 5.78 3.10
CA TRP A 145 2.10 5.92 1.78
C TRP A 145 1.11 5.66 0.63
N VAL A 146 1.41 6.27 -0.52
CA VAL A 146 0.88 5.85 -1.82
C VAL A 146 1.91 4.95 -2.46
N TYR A 147 1.50 3.73 -2.78
CA TYR A 147 2.42 2.69 -3.22
C TYR A 147 2.33 2.43 -4.71
N GLU A 148 1.11 2.33 -5.23
CA GLU A 148 0.86 2.28 -6.67
C GLU A 148 0.01 3.47 -7.11
N LEU A 149 0.51 4.14 -8.14
CA LEU A 149 -0.14 5.28 -8.77
C LEU A 149 -0.07 5.09 -10.29
N MET A 150 -1.21 5.13 -10.95
CA MET A 150 -1.26 5.18 -12.42
C MET A 150 -1.85 6.52 -12.86
N LEU A 151 -0.99 7.37 -13.44
CA LEU A 151 -1.41 8.40 -14.38
C LEU A 151 -1.42 7.76 -15.78
N THR A 152 -2.59 7.36 -16.25
CA THR A 152 -2.71 6.84 -17.61
C THR A 152 -2.35 7.95 -18.61
N VAL A 153 -1.34 7.67 -19.44
CA VAL A 153 -0.86 8.43 -20.63
C VAL A 153 0.17 9.55 -20.35
N LEU A 154 1.45 9.18 -20.25
CA LEU A 154 2.59 10.12 -20.30
C LEU A 154 3.12 10.44 -21.71
N ASN A 155 2.51 9.89 -22.78
CA ASN A 155 3.11 10.04 -24.12
C ASN A 155 2.65 11.26 -24.93
N ASN A 156 1.72 12.11 -24.43
CA ASN A 156 1.13 13.19 -25.25
C ASN A 156 0.62 14.44 -24.49
N LEU A 157 1.15 14.75 -23.30
CA LEU A 157 0.71 15.94 -22.55
C LEU A 157 1.88 16.90 -22.31
N ASP A 158 1.62 18.20 -22.48
CA ASP A 158 2.54 19.29 -22.13
C ASP A 158 3.07 19.14 -20.70
N ASP A 159 4.37 19.39 -20.53
CA ASP A 159 5.16 19.19 -19.30
C ASP A 159 4.49 19.72 -18.01
N LYS A 160 3.69 20.79 -18.10
CA LYS A 160 3.00 21.41 -16.96
C LYS A 160 1.89 20.56 -16.33
N CYS A 161 1.23 19.67 -17.09
CA CYS A 161 0.22 18.76 -16.51
C CYS A 161 0.88 17.60 -15.76
N CYS A 162 1.99 17.08 -16.32
CA CYS A 162 2.79 16.02 -15.71
C CYS A 162 3.39 16.47 -14.37
N GLU A 163 3.88 17.71 -14.28
CA GLU A 163 4.43 18.27 -13.03
C GLU A 163 3.38 18.34 -11.91
N ARG A 164 2.13 18.73 -12.19
CA ARG A 164 1.10 18.85 -11.13
C ARG A 164 0.69 17.50 -10.54
N ALA A 165 0.45 16.49 -11.38
CA ALA A 165 -0.03 15.22 -10.89
C ALA A 165 1.04 14.41 -10.13
N ILE A 166 2.31 14.59 -10.49
CA ILE A 166 3.46 14.05 -9.77
C ILE A 166 3.77 14.89 -8.51
N ALA A 167 3.61 16.23 -8.56
CA ALA A 167 3.81 17.12 -7.43
C ALA A 167 2.83 16.90 -6.27
N ILE A 168 1.57 16.49 -6.54
CA ILE A 168 0.57 16.20 -5.49
C ILE A 168 1.09 15.16 -4.48
N PHE A 169 1.94 14.22 -4.89
CA PHE A 169 2.48 13.16 -4.02
C PHE A 169 3.96 13.35 -3.65
N LEU A 170 4.74 14.06 -4.45
CA LEU A 170 6.15 14.34 -4.14
C LEU A 170 6.34 15.44 -3.06
N ASP A 171 5.42 16.39 -2.92
CA ASP A 171 5.50 17.45 -1.89
C ASP A 171 5.33 16.88 -0.46
N GLU A 172 4.87 15.63 -0.32
CA GLU A 172 4.76 14.92 0.96
C GLU A 172 5.86 13.86 1.20
N HIS A 173 6.88 13.74 0.32
CA HIS A 173 7.95 12.73 0.40
C HIS A 173 7.47 11.25 0.40
N VAL A 174 6.50 10.91 -0.45
CA VAL A 174 5.82 9.60 -0.39
C VAL A 174 6.10 8.76 -1.64
N ALA A 175 7.17 7.95 -1.64
CA ALA A 175 7.32 6.80 -2.53
C ALA A 175 8.49 5.88 -2.10
N MET A 176 8.22 4.59 -1.86
CA MET A 176 9.24 3.52 -1.85
C MET A 176 8.63 2.21 -2.37
N ALA A 177 9.40 1.44 -3.14
CA ALA A 177 9.03 0.12 -3.65
C ALA A 177 9.37 -0.99 -2.64
N GLY A 178 8.41 -1.88 -2.37
CA GLY A 178 8.53 -3.06 -1.53
C GLY A 178 8.51 -4.35 -2.35
N ILE A 179 8.87 -5.47 -1.73
CA ILE A 179 8.71 -6.79 -2.36
C ILE A 179 7.38 -7.38 -1.89
N ALA A 180 6.46 -7.58 -2.83
CA ALA A 180 5.18 -8.22 -2.56
C ALA A 180 5.34 -9.74 -2.41
N VAL A 181 4.81 -10.28 -1.32
CA VAL A 181 4.70 -11.71 -1.07
C VAL A 181 3.25 -12.12 -1.32
N TRP A 182 3.06 -13.04 -2.26
CA TRP A 182 1.74 -13.45 -2.73
C TRP A 182 1.08 -14.49 -1.82
N VAL A 183 -0.26 -14.47 -1.81
CA VAL A 183 -1.15 -15.39 -1.07
C VAL A 183 -1.45 -16.62 -1.92
#